data_AF-A0A4Q3VQZ2-F1
#
_entry.id   AF-A0A4Q3VQZ2-F1
#
_cell.length_a   1.000
_cell.length_b   1.000
_cell.length_c   1.000
_cell.angle_alpha   90.00
_cell.angle_beta   90.00
_cell.angle_gamma   90.00
#
_symmetry.space_group_name_H-M   'P 1'
#
loop_
_entity.id
_entity.type
_entity.pdbx_description
1 polymer ?
#
loop_
_entity_poly.entity_id
_entity_poly.type
_entity_poly.pdbx_seq_one_letter_code
_entity_poly.pdbx_strand_id
1 'polypeptide(L)'
;MGHGRSRLHLGSPASQPLHSHPGPEKFTFRLYICLRSGRYGTVVLVPMKMRSILLLSTMALAAAAAAVPVTYTMSSTTSGVFNDIAYTDALVTFTLTADTDDLTSLDAQAYGYLAPSDYYTLQGSASVTVEGVGSGTFLQPVIIQAYDLYTEYFTQHSVGFSTLAGQGVMFYDDDQFDNYDLTVTNAPITGFAQTNNSSFYDTTFGAFNITDPDGLTTFSSVVETQAVPEPASMAALGLGGLALLRRRRKSA
;
A
#
# COMPACT_ATOMS: atom_id res chain seq x y z
N MET A 1 12.08 5.31 -65.72
CA MET A 1 12.32 3.95 -66.25
C MET A 1 12.36 2.99 -65.07
N GLY A 2 11.64 1.86 -65.16
CA GLY A 2 11.76 0.76 -64.19
C GLY A 2 10.50 0.48 -63.36
N HIS A 3 9.46 -0.04 -64.00
CA HIS A 3 8.32 -0.69 -63.34
C HIS A 3 8.74 -2.00 -62.64
N GLY A 4 8.12 -2.30 -61.50
CA GLY A 4 8.19 -3.62 -60.85
C GLY A 4 7.02 -3.84 -59.89
N ARG A 5 5.84 -4.17 -60.42
CA ARG A 5 4.66 -4.60 -59.64
C ARG A 5 4.81 -6.09 -59.27
N SER A 6 4.92 -6.41 -57.98
CA SER A 6 4.75 -7.78 -57.49
C SER A 6 3.30 -8.02 -57.08
N ARG A 7 2.61 -8.86 -57.87
CA ARG A 7 1.35 -9.52 -57.52
C ARG A 7 1.66 -10.73 -56.63
N LEU A 8 1.08 -10.79 -55.44
CA LEU A 8 1.02 -12.02 -54.66
C LEU A 8 -0.43 -12.53 -54.61
N HIS A 9 -0.59 -13.82 -54.89
CA HIS A 9 -1.85 -14.55 -55.02
C HIS A 9 -2.66 -14.60 -53.72
N LEU A 10 -3.95 -14.25 -53.80
CA LEU A 10 -4.96 -14.69 -52.84
C LEU A 10 -5.25 -16.18 -53.10
N GLY A 11 -4.86 -17.04 -52.16
CA GLY A 11 -5.33 -18.42 -52.06
C GLY A 11 -6.69 -18.44 -51.36
N SER A 12 -7.70 -18.98 -52.04
CA SER A 12 -9.05 -19.20 -51.51
C SER A 12 -9.04 -20.40 -50.56
N PRO A 13 -9.44 -20.28 -49.29
CA PRO A 13 -9.62 -21.45 -48.43
C PRO A 13 -10.91 -22.17 -48.80
N ALA A 14 -10.77 -23.44 -49.16
CA ALA A 14 -11.85 -24.36 -49.43
C ALA A 14 -12.78 -24.49 -48.22
N SER A 15 -14.09 -24.37 -48.47
CA SER A 15 -15.16 -24.65 -47.53
C SER A 15 -15.17 -26.14 -47.17
N GLN A 16 -14.89 -26.45 -45.91
CA GLN A 16 -15.11 -27.78 -45.35
C GLN A 16 -16.59 -27.96 -44.94
N PRO A 17 -17.14 -29.18 -45.05
CA PRO A 17 -18.53 -29.45 -44.72
C PRO A 17 -18.76 -29.44 -43.21
N LEU A 18 -19.95 -28.97 -42.87
CA LEU A 18 -20.58 -28.92 -41.56
C LEU A 18 -20.45 -30.26 -40.81
N HIS A 19 -19.53 -30.36 -39.85
CA HIS A 19 -19.51 -31.44 -38.86
C HIS A 19 -20.42 -31.04 -37.69
N SER A 20 -21.44 -31.87 -37.49
CA SER A 20 -22.37 -31.86 -36.38
C SER A 20 -21.65 -31.79 -35.03
N HIS A 21 -22.10 -30.88 -34.17
CA HIS A 21 -21.73 -30.82 -32.76
C HIS A 21 -21.97 -32.19 -32.08
N PRO A 22 -20.94 -32.86 -31.54
CA PRO A 22 -21.17 -33.84 -30.50
C PRO A 22 -21.67 -33.08 -29.27
N GLY A 23 -22.91 -33.34 -28.87
CA GLY A 23 -23.41 -32.91 -27.57
C GLY A 23 -22.51 -33.45 -26.45
N PRO A 24 -22.59 -32.89 -25.23
CA PRO A 24 -21.70 -33.25 -24.14
C PRO A 24 -21.79 -34.76 -23.85
N GLU A 25 -20.75 -35.50 -24.24
CA GLU A 25 -20.61 -36.91 -23.91
C GLU A 25 -20.52 -37.04 -22.39
N LYS A 26 -21.60 -37.57 -21.81
CA LYS A 26 -21.63 -37.97 -20.40
C LYS A 26 -20.80 -39.25 -20.25
N PHE A 27 -19.50 -39.09 -20.02
CA PHE A 27 -18.66 -40.20 -19.59
C PHE A 27 -19.18 -40.75 -18.26
N THR A 28 -19.81 -41.92 -18.32
CA THR A 28 -20.34 -42.63 -17.15
C THR A 28 -19.39 -43.74 -16.78
N PHE A 29 -18.47 -43.48 -15.85
CA PHE A 29 -17.61 -44.52 -15.29
C PHE A 29 -18.41 -45.38 -14.30
N ARG A 30 -18.60 -46.67 -14.59
CA ARG A 30 -19.13 -47.66 -13.64
C ARG A 30 -17.97 -48.39 -12.98
N LEU A 31 -17.63 -47.98 -11.76
CA LEU A 31 -16.67 -48.69 -10.91
C LEU A 31 -17.41 -49.77 -10.11
N TYR A 32 -17.10 -51.04 -10.36
CA TYR A 32 -17.62 -52.15 -9.57
C TYR A 32 -16.65 -52.47 -8.43
N ILE A 33 -17.03 -52.11 -7.20
CA ILE A 33 -16.27 -52.45 -6.00
C ILE A 33 -16.82 -53.77 -5.45
N CYS A 34 -15.99 -54.81 -5.41
CA CYS A 34 -16.36 -56.08 -4.82
C CYS A 34 -16.15 -56.01 -3.30
N LEU A 35 -17.23 -55.91 -2.54
CA LEU A 35 -17.19 -55.98 -1.08
C LEU A 35 -17.21 -57.44 -0.62
N ARG A 36 -16.36 -57.79 0.35
CA ARG A 36 -16.09 -59.17 0.82
C ARG A 36 -17.25 -59.87 1.54
N SER A 37 -18.47 -59.32 1.52
CA SER A 37 -19.61 -59.80 2.32
C SER A 37 -20.86 -60.21 1.50
N GLY A 38 -20.71 -60.51 0.20
CA GLY A 38 -21.77 -61.17 -0.59
C GLY A 38 -23.06 -60.35 -0.81
N ARG A 39 -23.06 -59.05 -0.51
CA ARG A 39 -24.17 -58.13 -0.80
C ARG A 39 -23.73 -57.11 -1.83
N TYR A 40 -24.29 -57.21 -3.03
CA TYR A 40 -24.09 -56.25 -4.12
C TYR A 40 -24.96 -55.02 -3.87
N GLY A 41 -24.38 -53.98 -3.28
CA GLY A 41 -25.01 -52.66 -3.18
C GLY A 41 -24.58 -51.78 -4.35
N THR A 42 -25.54 -51.25 -5.11
CA THR A 42 -25.27 -50.26 -6.16
C THR A 42 -24.89 -48.94 -5.50
N VAL A 43 -23.60 -48.59 -5.49
CA VAL A 43 -23.14 -47.29 -5.00
C VAL A 43 -23.34 -46.27 -6.11
N VAL A 44 -24.38 -45.43 -5.98
CA VAL A 44 -24.61 -44.31 -6.88
C VAL A 44 -23.65 -43.18 -6.49
N LEU A 45 -22.53 -43.07 -7.22
CA LEU A 45 -21.65 -41.91 -7.12
C LEU A 45 -22.37 -40.71 -7.72
N VAL A 46 -22.90 -39.84 -6.85
CA VAL A 46 -23.47 -38.56 -7.26
C VAL A 46 -22.31 -37.70 -7.80
N PRO A 47 -22.35 -37.24 -9.07
CA PRO A 47 -21.31 -36.39 -9.62
C PRO A 47 -21.27 -35.07 -8.84
N MET A 48 -20.24 -34.87 -8.01
CA MET A 48 -19.98 -33.56 -7.43
C MET A 48 -19.64 -32.61 -8.59
N LYS A 49 -20.50 -31.62 -8.81
CA LYS A 49 -20.31 -30.61 -9.86
C LYS A 49 -18.98 -29.88 -9.60
N MET A 50 -18.03 -30.07 -10.51
CA MET A 50 -16.67 -29.50 -10.51
C MET A 50 -16.65 -27.96 -10.40
N ARG A 51 -17.80 -27.29 -10.58
CA ARG A 51 -17.99 -25.85 -10.43
C ARG A 51 -17.74 -25.33 -8.99
N SER A 52 -17.93 -26.16 -7.96
CA SER A 52 -17.75 -25.73 -6.56
C SER A 52 -16.30 -25.60 -6.13
N ILE A 53 -15.37 -26.31 -6.77
CA ILE A 53 -13.93 -26.24 -6.44
C ILE A 53 -13.30 -24.96 -7.02
N LEU A 54 -13.74 -24.54 -8.21
CA LEU A 54 -13.25 -23.31 -8.85
C LEU A 54 -13.61 -22.05 -8.04
N LEU A 55 -14.85 -21.98 -7.53
CA LEU A 55 -15.33 -20.88 -6.68
C LEU A 55 -14.55 -20.77 -5.35
N LEU A 56 -14.11 -21.89 -4.79
CA LEU A 56 -13.31 -21.89 -3.57
C LEU A 56 -11.86 -21.42 -3.82
N SER A 57 -11.30 -21.71 -5.00
CA SER A 57 -9.96 -21.24 -5.39
C SER A 57 -9.91 -19.73 -5.67
N THR A 58 -10.98 -19.15 -6.21
CA THR A 58 -11.05 -17.70 -6.46
C THR A 58 -11.19 -16.88 -5.17
N MET A 59 -11.78 -17.43 -4.10
CA MET A 59 -11.82 -16.75 -2.80
C MET A 59 -10.49 -16.79 -2.05
N ALA A 60 -9.62 -17.77 -2.33
CA ALA A 60 -8.31 -17.89 -1.69
C ALA A 60 -7.24 -16.96 -2.29
N LEU A 61 -7.46 -16.43 -3.50
CA LEU A 61 -6.57 -15.44 -4.13
C LEU A 61 -6.91 -13.99 -3.81
N ALA A 62 -8.02 -13.72 -3.12
CA ALA A 62 -8.25 -12.43 -2.48
C ALA A 62 -7.41 -12.35 -1.18
N ALA A 63 -6.10 -12.55 -1.31
CA ALA A 63 -5.16 -12.14 -0.28
C ALA A 63 -5.35 -10.63 -0.15
N ALA A 64 -5.83 -10.20 1.01
CA ALA A 64 -6.07 -8.80 1.29
C ALA A 64 -4.80 -8.01 0.96
N ALA A 65 -4.86 -7.17 -0.07
CA ALA A 65 -4.11 -5.92 -0.06
C ALA A 65 -4.72 -5.16 1.13
N ALA A 66 -4.15 -5.40 2.30
CA ALA A 66 -4.50 -4.67 3.50
C ALA A 66 -3.50 -3.53 3.57
N ALA A 67 -4.00 -2.31 3.43
CA ALA A 67 -3.62 -1.14 4.22
C ALA A 67 -2.53 -1.45 5.25
N VAL A 68 -1.31 -1.00 4.94
CA VAL A 68 -0.17 -1.15 5.84
C VAL A 68 0.01 0.20 6.54
N PRO A 69 -0.16 0.27 7.86
CA PRO A 69 0.11 1.50 8.59
C PRO A 69 1.58 1.90 8.44
N VAL A 70 1.84 3.20 8.25
CA VAL A 70 3.18 3.78 8.26
C VAL A 70 3.23 4.87 9.31
N THR A 71 4.27 4.81 10.14
CA THR A 71 4.55 5.86 11.13
C THR A 71 5.77 6.66 10.70
N TYR A 72 5.59 7.96 10.56
CA TYR A 72 6.64 8.93 10.26
C TYR A 72 7.01 9.68 11.52
N THR A 73 8.30 9.80 11.79
CA THR A 73 8.82 10.57 12.92
C THR A 73 9.82 11.59 12.42
N MET A 74 9.60 12.85 12.79
CA MET A 74 10.54 13.95 12.53
C MET A 74 10.85 14.66 13.84
N SER A 75 12.12 14.77 14.21
CA SER A 75 12.53 15.45 15.44
C SER A 75 13.59 16.51 15.15
N SER A 76 13.44 17.69 15.74
CA SER A 76 14.35 18.83 15.57
C SER A 76 14.50 19.62 16.86
N THR A 77 15.67 20.21 17.11
CA THR A 77 15.87 21.16 18.22
C THR A 77 15.46 22.55 17.78
N THR A 78 14.35 23.08 18.30
CA THR A 78 13.81 24.37 17.83
C THR A 78 13.36 25.27 18.98
N SER A 79 13.02 26.51 18.64
CA SER A 79 12.37 27.46 19.56
C SER A 79 10.98 27.86 19.06
N GLY A 80 10.09 28.24 19.98
CA GLY A 80 8.74 28.64 19.64
C GLY A 80 7.80 28.81 20.83
N VAL A 81 6.50 28.61 20.61
CA VAL A 81 5.46 28.71 21.64
C VAL A 81 4.52 27.50 21.53
N PHE A 82 4.18 26.90 22.67
CA PHE A 82 3.18 25.84 22.73
C PHE A 82 2.22 26.07 23.89
N ASN A 83 0.94 26.31 23.58
CA ASN A 83 -0.09 26.65 24.57
C ASN A 83 0.31 27.84 25.45
N ASP A 84 0.71 28.95 24.82
CA ASP A 84 1.20 30.16 25.47
C ASP A 84 2.48 30.00 26.31
N ILE A 85 3.11 28.81 26.31
CA ILE A 85 4.41 28.56 26.96
C ILE A 85 5.51 28.67 25.90
N ALA A 86 6.37 29.66 26.05
CA ALA A 86 7.56 29.80 25.21
C ALA A 86 8.57 28.68 25.52
N TYR A 87 9.22 28.16 24.49
CA TYR A 87 10.33 27.22 24.59
C TYR A 87 11.51 27.67 23.75
N THR A 88 12.72 27.30 24.18
CA THR A 88 13.97 27.65 23.52
C THR A 88 14.85 26.41 23.47
N ASP A 89 15.42 26.14 22.30
CA ASP A 89 16.32 25.01 22.03
C ASP A 89 15.79 23.66 22.57
N ALA A 90 14.47 23.43 22.45
CA ALA A 90 13.83 22.23 22.93
C ALA A 90 13.73 21.19 21.80
N LEU A 91 13.87 19.90 22.13
CA LEU A 91 13.59 18.84 21.18
C LEU A 91 12.08 18.80 20.90
N VAL A 92 11.71 19.04 19.65
CA VAL A 92 10.35 18.92 19.13
C VAL A 92 10.26 17.66 18.29
N THR A 93 9.34 16.76 18.62
CA THR A 93 9.10 15.52 17.90
C THR A 93 7.69 15.51 17.33
N PHE A 94 7.60 15.40 16.01
CA PHE A 94 6.39 15.11 15.26
C PHE A 94 6.28 13.62 15.00
N THR A 95 5.07 13.08 15.18
CA THR A 95 4.74 11.70 14.82
C THR A 95 3.43 11.71 14.05
N LEU A 96 3.43 11.16 12.84
CA LEU A 96 2.23 10.94 12.04
C LEU A 96 2.07 9.46 11.72
N THR A 97 0.87 8.94 11.94
CA THR A 97 0.49 7.60 11.49
C THR A 97 -0.52 7.75 10.35
N ALA A 98 -0.22 7.12 9.22
CA ALA A 98 -1.05 7.08 8.02
C ALA A 98 -1.17 5.65 7.48
N ASP A 99 -1.99 5.49 6.45
CA ASP A 99 -2.25 4.22 5.77
C ASP A 99 -1.70 4.28 4.35
N THR A 100 -0.87 3.31 3.93
CA THR A 100 -0.33 3.30 2.55
C THR A 100 -1.40 3.27 1.47
N ASP A 101 -2.59 2.74 1.76
CA ASP A 101 -3.69 2.68 0.78
C ASP A 101 -4.24 4.08 0.44
N ASP A 102 -4.00 5.06 1.31
CA ASP A 102 -4.41 6.46 1.11
C ASP A 102 -3.36 7.29 0.35
N LEU A 103 -2.30 6.66 -0.18
CA LEU A 103 -1.25 7.35 -0.93
C LEU A 103 -1.85 7.99 -2.17
N THR A 104 -1.65 9.30 -2.30
CA THR A 104 -2.00 10.02 -3.52
C THR A 104 -0.75 10.56 -4.19
N SER A 105 -0.67 10.36 -5.51
CA SER A 105 0.31 11.02 -6.36
C SER A 105 -0.36 12.20 -7.07
N LEU A 106 0.21 13.39 -6.98
CA LEU A 106 -0.27 14.57 -7.70
C LEU A 106 0.69 14.89 -8.85
N ASP A 107 0.13 15.35 -9.97
CA ASP A 107 0.93 15.96 -11.03
C ASP A 107 1.39 17.35 -10.57
N ALA A 108 2.64 17.43 -10.17
CA ALA A 108 3.26 18.64 -9.64
C ALA A 108 3.30 19.80 -10.67
N GLN A 109 3.10 19.55 -11.97
CA GLN A 109 2.99 20.64 -12.96
C GLN A 109 1.85 21.62 -12.64
N ALA A 110 0.79 21.16 -11.98
CA ALA A 110 -0.34 22.01 -11.58
C ALA A 110 0.07 23.14 -10.61
N TYR A 111 1.22 22.99 -9.93
CA TYR A 111 1.76 23.97 -8.97
C TYR A 111 2.89 24.83 -9.54
N GLY A 112 3.13 24.78 -10.85
CA GLY A 112 4.14 25.61 -11.52
C GLY A 112 5.55 25.04 -11.49
N TYR A 113 5.71 23.77 -11.11
CA TYR A 113 6.99 23.06 -11.15
C TYR A 113 7.33 22.60 -12.57
N LEU A 114 8.61 22.65 -12.93
CA LEU A 114 9.07 22.18 -14.24
C LEU A 114 9.02 20.64 -14.25
N ALA A 115 8.35 20.09 -15.27
CA ALA A 115 8.14 18.66 -15.46
C ALA A 115 9.45 17.83 -15.50
N PRO A 116 9.44 16.54 -15.08
CA PRO A 116 8.47 15.83 -14.24
C PRO A 116 8.94 15.80 -12.78
N SER A 117 8.14 16.34 -11.86
CA SER A 117 8.37 16.23 -10.41
C SER A 117 7.35 15.26 -9.82
N ASP A 118 7.83 14.28 -9.06
CA ASP A 118 6.96 13.39 -8.31
C ASP A 118 6.51 14.09 -7.02
N TYR A 119 5.23 13.96 -6.71
CA TYR A 119 4.62 14.56 -5.53
C TYR A 119 3.67 13.56 -4.88
N TYR A 120 4.06 13.06 -3.72
CA TYR A 120 3.33 12.05 -2.96
C TYR A 120 2.80 12.65 -1.67
N THR A 121 1.57 12.32 -1.31
CA THR A 121 1.00 12.69 -0.01
C THR A 121 0.28 11.54 0.65
N LEU A 122 0.38 11.52 1.98
CA LEU A 122 -0.36 10.63 2.86
C LEU A 122 -0.98 11.42 3.99
N GLN A 123 -2.29 11.30 4.14
CA GLN A 123 -3.02 11.93 5.23
C GLN A 123 -3.03 11.02 6.46
N GLY A 124 -2.85 11.60 7.64
CA GLY A 124 -2.84 10.83 8.87
C GLY A 124 -3.24 11.62 10.11
N SER A 125 -3.18 10.95 11.26
CA SER A 125 -3.24 11.61 12.56
C SER A 125 -1.83 11.96 12.99
N ALA A 126 -1.58 13.25 13.27
CA ALA A 126 -0.28 13.73 13.71
C ALA A 126 -0.34 14.22 15.16
N SER A 127 0.77 14.03 15.87
CA SER A 127 1.03 14.60 17.19
C SER A 127 2.36 15.33 17.20
N VAL A 128 2.48 16.26 18.14
CA VAL A 128 3.70 17.01 18.43
C VAL A 128 3.99 16.92 19.92
N THR A 129 5.25 16.67 20.26
CA THR A 129 5.77 16.72 21.63
C THR A 129 6.91 17.71 21.68
N VAL A 130 6.90 18.60 22.68
CA VAL A 130 7.99 19.55 22.95
C VAL A 130 8.57 19.19 24.31
N GLU A 131 9.86 18.82 24.31
CA GLU A 131 10.58 18.43 25.53
C GLU A 131 10.49 19.53 26.60
N GLY A 132 10.10 19.14 27.82
CA GLY A 132 9.95 20.07 28.94
C GLY A 132 8.67 20.92 28.94
N VAL A 133 7.85 20.88 27.88
CA VAL A 133 6.60 21.67 27.79
C VAL A 133 5.35 20.79 27.81
N GLY A 134 5.22 19.85 26.87
CA GLY A 134 4.01 19.06 26.74
C GLY A 134 3.84 18.40 25.37
N SER A 135 2.68 17.76 25.16
CA SER A 135 2.34 17.05 23.93
C SER A 135 0.89 17.31 23.53
N GLY A 136 0.63 17.43 22.23
CA GLY A 136 -0.71 17.59 21.68
C GLY A 136 -0.89 16.90 20.32
N THR A 137 -2.12 16.58 19.98
CA THR A 137 -2.52 16.06 18.66
C THR A 137 -3.09 17.20 17.84
N PHE A 138 -2.72 17.33 16.58
CA PHE A 138 -3.28 18.36 15.70
C PHE A 138 -4.80 18.17 15.57
N LEU A 139 -5.56 19.26 15.69
CA LEU A 139 -7.03 19.22 15.59
C LEU A 139 -7.53 19.14 14.14
N GLN A 140 -6.69 19.56 13.20
CA GLN A 140 -6.93 19.43 11.77
C GLN A 140 -6.14 18.24 11.20
N PRO A 141 -6.58 17.65 10.08
CA PRO A 141 -5.79 16.64 9.41
C PRO A 141 -4.44 17.20 8.94
N VAL A 142 -3.40 16.40 9.12
CA VAL A 142 -2.04 16.68 8.68
C VAL A 142 -1.67 15.65 7.62
N ILE A 143 -0.92 16.08 6.62
CA ILE A 143 -0.34 15.21 5.61
C ILE A 143 1.18 15.15 5.82
N ILE A 144 1.76 13.99 5.55
CA ILE A 144 3.16 13.90 5.18
C ILE A 144 3.22 13.97 3.65
N GLN A 145 4.14 14.77 3.12
CA GLN A 145 4.35 14.91 1.69
C GLN A 145 5.83 14.70 1.36
N ALA A 146 6.09 14.04 0.24
CA ALA A 146 7.41 13.96 -0.38
C ALA A 146 7.33 14.54 -1.78
N TYR A 147 8.30 15.36 -2.15
CA TYR A 147 8.34 15.94 -3.48
C TYR A 147 9.75 16.20 -3.97
N ASP A 148 9.89 16.09 -5.29
CA ASP A 148 11.07 16.53 -6.01
C ASP A 148 10.80 17.88 -6.65
N LEU A 149 11.68 18.84 -6.43
CA LEU A 149 11.64 20.16 -7.04
C LEU A 149 12.82 20.31 -8.01
N TYR A 150 12.51 20.23 -9.30
CA TYR A 150 13.46 20.50 -10.37
C TYR A 150 13.26 21.92 -10.90
N THR A 151 14.27 22.77 -10.74
CA THR A 151 14.34 24.09 -11.36
C THR A 151 15.55 24.18 -12.28
N GLU A 152 15.64 25.24 -13.08
CA GLU A 152 16.85 25.47 -13.90
C GLU A 152 18.12 25.78 -13.06
N TYR A 153 17.96 26.09 -11.77
CA TYR A 153 19.06 26.52 -10.89
C TYR A 153 19.44 25.50 -9.82
N PHE A 154 18.49 24.66 -9.39
CA PHE A 154 18.72 23.67 -8.34
C PHE A 154 17.72 22.52 -8.43
N THR A 155 18.14 21.39 -7.89
CA THR A 155 17.30 20.24 -7.56
C THR A 155 17.17 20.18 -6.04
N GLN A 156 15.95 19.94 -5.55
CA GLN A 156 15.67 19.78 -4.12
C GLN A 156 14.74 18.58 -3.96
N HIS A 157 15.07 17.70 -3.02
CA HIS A 157 14.26 16.54 -2.65
C HIS A 157 13.84 16.73 -1.20
N SER A 158 12.53 16.83 -0.96
CA SER A 158 12.00 17.25 0.34
C SER A 158 10.96 16.25 0.86
N VAL A 159 10.98 16.04 2.17
CA VAL A 159 9.88 15.39 2.89
C VAL A 159 9.44 16.26 4.05
N GLY A 160 8.15 16.31 4.35
CA GLY A 160 7.70 17.08 5.50
C GLY A 160 6.22 17.01 5.81
N PHE A 161 5.87 17.67 6.90
CA PHE A 161 4.52 17.73 7.44
C PHE A 161 3.87 19.02 6.96
N SER A 162 2.63 18.95 6.50
CA SER A 162 1.83 20.11 6.16
C SER A 162 0.36 19.91 6.55
N THR A 163 -0.38 20.99 6.68
CA THR A 163 -1.83 20.92 6.86
C THR A 163 -2.51 20.71 5.51
N LEU A 164 -3.74 20.21 5.48
CA LEU A 164 -4.52 20.10 4.23
C LEU A 164 -4.75 21.46 3.53
N ALA A 165 -4.59 22.58 4.24
CA ALA A 165 -4.65 23.92 3.65
C ALA A 165 -3.34 24.32 2.93
N GLY A 166 -2.35 23.42 2.87
CA GLY A 166 -1.04 23.66 2.25
C GLY A 166 -0.08 24.45 3.13
N GLN A 167 -0.37 24.62 4.42
CA GLN A 167 0.55 25.29 5.34
C GLN A 167 1.60 24.28 5.80
N GLY A 168 2.83 24.41 5.31
CA GLY A 168 3.97 23.64 5.78
C GLY A 168 4.19 23.81 7.28
N VAL A 169 4.38 22.71 8.00
CA VAL A 169 4.76 22.69 9.42
C VAL A 169 6.28 22.62 9.53
N MET A 170 6.88 21.57 8.96
CA MET A 170 8.31 21.33 8.94
C MET A 170 8.66 20.45 7.74
N PHE A 171 9.72 20.83 7.02
CA PHE A 171 10.28 20.11 5.89
C PHE A 171 11.74 19.78 6.14
N TYR A 172 12.20 18.71 5.52
CA TYR A 172 13.56 18.24 5.56
C TYR A 172 14.02 17.94 4.13
N ASP A 173 15.18 18.48 3.76
CA ASP A 173 15.75 18.33 2.42
C ASP A 173 16.96 17.38 2.45
N ASP A 174 16.96 16.37 1.60
CA ASP A 174 18.07 15.42 1.46
C ASP A 174 17.98 14.70 0.11
N ASP A 175 19.11 14.54 -0.58
CA ASP A 175 19.16 13.81 -1.86
C ASP A 175 18.70 12.35 -1.74
N GLN A 176 18.69 11.79 -0.52
CA GLN A 176 18.11 10.46 -0.26
C GLN A 176 16.59 10.37 -0.47
N PHE A 177 15.90 11.51 -0.60
CA PHE A 177 14.46 11.52 -0.91
C PHE A 177 14.16 11.50 -2.41
N ASP A 178 15.18 11.41 -3.28
CA ASP A 178 14.96 11.23 -4.72
C ASP A 178 14.07 10.00 -4.99
N ASN A 179 12.92 10.24 -5.65
CA ASN A 179 11.87 9.24 -5.89
C ASN A 179 11.29 8.58 -4.62
N TYR A 180 11.32 9.26 -3.48
CA TYR A 180 10.73 8.74 -2.24
C TYR A 180 9.20 8.81 -2.27
N ASP A 181 8.55 7.64 -2.29
CA ASP A 181 7.10 7.50 -2.43
C ASP A 181 6.32 7.41 -1.11
N LEU A 182 7.01 7.65 0.02
CA LEU A 182 6.50 7.52 1.40
C LEU A 182 6.18 6.09 1.85
N THR A 183 6.11 5.08 0.98
CA THR A 183 5.67 3.72 1.35
C THR A 183 6.77 2.80 1.87
N VAL A 184 8.01 3.29 1.94
CA VAL A 184 9.17 2.52 2.37
C VAL A 184 9.67 2.94 3.76
N THR A 185 10.28 1.99 4.46
CA THR A 185 10.91 2.21 5.77
C THR A 185 12.28 2.83 5.59
N ASN A 186 12.50 3.98 6.20
CA ASN A 186 13.77 4.70 6.19
C ASN A 186 14.35 4.69 7.60
N ALA A 187 15.63 4.29 7.70
CA ALA A 187 16.41 4.54 8.90
C ALA A 187 16.52 6.05 9.18
N PRO A 188 16.78 6.49 10.42
CA PRO A 188 16.93 7.90 10.72
C PRO A 188 17.97 8.60 9.82
N ILE A 189 17.52 9.62 9.10
CA ILE A 189 18.34 10.52 8.27
C ILE A 189 18.44 11.85 9.01
N THR A 190 19.64 12.47 9.05
CA THR A 190 19.90 13.69 9.80
C THR A 190 20.39 14.83 8.91
N GLY A 191 19.83 16.03 9.06
CA GLY A 191 20.29 17.23 8.38
C GLY A 191 19.53 18.48 8.84
N PHE A 192 19.37 19.49 7.99
CA PHE A 192 18.73 20.76 8.36
C PHE A 192 17.26 20.80 7.91
N ALA A 193 16.37 21.22 8.80
CA ALA A 193 14.97 21.46 8.44
C ALA A 193 14.72 22.87 7.91
N GLN A 194 13.63 22.99 7.18
CA GLN A 194 12.98 24.25 6.85
C GLN A 194 11.62 24.30 7.57
N THR A 195 11.25 25.44 8.15
CA THR A 195 9.93 25.61 8.77
C THR A 195 9.23 26.87 8.29
N ASN A 196 7.93 26.95 8.54
CA ASN A 196 7.17 28.17 8.32
C ASN A 196 7.04 28.95 9.65
N ASN A 197 7.99 29.85 9.90
CA ASN A 197 8.25 30.46 11.21
C ASN A 197 7.16 31.45 11.72
N SER A 198 5.94 31.42 11.17
CA SER A 198 4.88 32.40 11.50
C SER A 198 3.48 31.81 11.50
N SER A 199 3.34 30.49 11.40
CA SER A 199 2.05 29.80 11.43
C SER A 199 1.78 29.18 12.79
N PHE A 200 0.53 29.33 13.26
CA PHE A 200 0.03 28.64 14.45
C PHE A 200 -0.81 27.45 14.01
N TYR A 201 -0.64 26.33 14.70
CA TYR A 201 -1.37 25.10 14.46
C TYR A 201 -2.12 24.71 15.73
N ASP A 202 -3.44 24.53 15.62
CA ASP A 202 -4.25 24.14 16.75
C ASP A 202 -4.04 22.66 17.11
N THR A 203 -3.76 22.40 18.38
CA THR A 203 -3.63 21.04 18.93
C THR A 203 -4.51 20.85 20.16
N THR A 204 -4.62 19.61 20.63
CA THR A 204 -5.31 19.29 21.90
C THR A 204 -4.65 19.89 23.14
N PHE A 205 -3.37 20.28 23.08
CA PHE A 205 -2.68 20.94 24.18
C PHE A 205 -2.79 22.47 24.12
N GLY A 206 -3.17 23.04 22.97
CA GLY A 206 -3.19 24.47 22.68
C GLY A 206 -2.55 24.78 21.33
N ALA A 207 -2.42 26.07 21.01
CA ALA A 207 -1.78 26.49 19.76
C ALA A 207 -0.27 26.19 19.80
N PHE A 208 0.24 25.56 18.75
CA PHE A 208 1.65 25.25 18.54
C PHE A 208 2.24 26.14 17.45
N ASN A 209 3.44 26.67 17.68
CA ASN A 209 4.19 27.45 16.71
C ASN A 209 5.70 27.20 16.87
N ILE A 210 6.41 27.23 15.73
CA ILE A 210 7.88 27.23 15.65
C ILE A 210 8.30 28.61 15.16
N THR A 211 9.26 29.24 15.83
CA THR A 211 9.81 30.54 15.44
C THR A 211 11.22 30.42 14.86
N ASP A 212 11.94 29.35 15.20
CA ASP A 212 13.35 29.18 14.84
C ASP A 212 13.73 27.69 14.69
N PRO A 213 13.96 27.21 13.46
CA PRO A 213 14.33 25.82 13.18
C PRO A 213 15.85 25.58 13.05
N ASP A 214 16.70 26.37 13.70
CA ASP A 214 18.16 26.28 13.55
C ASP A 214 18.80 24.93 14.02
N GLY A 215 17.99 23.96 14.46
CA GLY A 215 18.45 22.65 14.92
C GLY A 215 18.66 21.59 13.84
N LEU A 216 19.54 20.65 14.18
CA LEU A 216 19.65 19.39 13.46
C LEU A 216 18.32 18.63 13.55
N THR A 217 17.79 18.28 12.38
CA THR A 217 16.55 17.54 12.23
C THR A 217 16.84 16.11 11.84
N THR A 218 16.04 15.19 12.38
CA THR A 218 16.07 13.77 12.07
C THR A 218 14.74 13.36 11.49
N PHE A 219 14.73 12.58 10.41
CA PHE A 219 13.53 12.01 9.80
C PHE A 219 13.65 10.49 9.74
N SER A 220 12.57 9.78 10.03
CA SER A 220 12.46 8.33 9.85
C SER A 220 11.03 7.92 9.52
N SER A 221 10.89 6.79 8.84
CA SER A 221 9.60 6.16 8.56
C SER A 221 9.68 4.68 8.92
N VAL A 222 8.60 4.14 9.48
CA VAL A 222 8.47 2.73 9.82
C VAL A 222 7.16 2.21 9.26
N VAL A 223 7.26 1.29 8.32
CA VAL A 223 6.12 0.58 7.72
C VAL A 223 5.82 -0.63 8.59
N GLU A 224 4.65 -0.67 9.20
CA GLU A 224 4.25 -1.77 10.07
C GLU A 224 3.78 -2.96 9.24
N THR A 225 4.68 -3.88 8.90
CA THR A 225 4.27 -5.12 8.26
C THR A 225 3.46 -5.95 9.26
N GLN A 226 2.13 -5.91 9.13
CA GLN A 226 1.31 -6.85 9.89
C GLN A 226 1.67 -8.26 9.39
N ALA A 227 2.00 -9.17 10.32
CA ALA A 227 2.20 -10.57 9.98
C ALA A 227 0.85 -11.16 9.53
N VAL A 228 0.49 -10.95 8.27
CA VAL A 228 -0.70 -11.54 7.67
C VAL A 228 -0.45 -13.05 7.62
N PRO A 229 -1.29 -13.89 8.25
CA PRO A 229 -1.16 -15.34 8.13
C PRO A 229 -1.15 -15.69 6.66
N GLU A 230 -0.03 -16.22 6.17
CA GLU A 230 0.15 -16.44 4.74
C GLU A 230 -1.06 -17.21 4.19
N PRO A 231 -1.64 -16.78 3.06
CA PRO A 231 -2.78 -17.46 2.45
C PRO A 231 -2.52 -18.96 2.27
N ALA A 232 -1.26 -19.33 2.01
CA ALA A 232 -0.80 -20.71 1.92
C ALA A 232 -0.90 -21.46 3.26
N SER A 233 -0.58 -20.83 4.39
CA SER A 233 -0.71 -21.43 5.73
C SER A 233 -2.17 -21.67 6.10
N MET A 234 -3.06 -20.74 5.77
CA MET A 234 -4.51 -20.90 5.96
C MET A 234 -5.09 -21.99 5.05
N ALA A 235 -4.66 -22.03 3.79
CA ALA A 235 -5.04 -23.08 2.85
C ALA A 235 -4.51 -24.45 3.29
N ALA A 236 -3.25 -24.54 3.74
CA ALA A 236 -2.64 -25.76 4.24
C ALA A 236 -3.32 -26.24 5.53
N LEU A 237 -3.66 -25.33 6.45
CA LEU A 237 -4.44 -25.65 7.64
C LEU A 237 -5.85 -26.15 7.28
N GLY A 238 -6.50 -25.48 6.32
CA GLY A 238 -7.82 -25.88 5.81
C GLY A 238 -7.80 -27.27 5.15
N LEU A 239 -6.82 -27.51 4.27
CA LEU A 239 -6.62 -28.81 3.61
C LEU A 239 -6.24 -29.90 4.60
N GLY A 240 -5.37 -29.59 5.57
CA GLY A 240 -4.98 -30.48 6.66
C GLY A 240 -6.18 -30.86 7.54
N GLY A 241 -7.02 -29.88 7.90
CA GLY A 241 -8.27 -30.10 8.63
C GLY A 241 -9.25 -30.99 7.86
N LEU A 242 -9.42 -30.76 6.56
CA LEU A 242 -10.25 -31.60 5.69
C LEU A 242 -9.73 -33.04 5.60
N ALA A 243 -8.41 -33.23 5.50
CA ALA A 243 -7.79 -34.55 5.49
C ALA A 243 -8.04 -35.31 6.80
N LEU A 244 -7.96 -34.62 7.94
CA LEU A 244 -8.26 -35.20 9.27
C LEU A 244 -9.74 -35.60 9.40
N LEU A 245 -10.67 -34.75 8.94
CA LEU A 245 -12.10 -35.08 8.94
C LEU A 245 -12.41 -36.30 8.07
N ARG A 246 -11.74 -36.42 6.92
CA ARG A 246 -11.87 -37.61 6.05
C ARG A 246 -11.37 -38.88 6.74
N ARG A 247 -10.31 -38.79 7.54
CA ARG A 247 -9.76 -39.93 8.30
C ARG A 247 -10.73 -40.42 9.38
N ARG A 248 -11.41 -39.52 10.10
CA ARG A 248 -12.35 -39.89 11.18
C ARG A 248 -13.54 -40.72 10.67
N ARG A 249 -14.05 -40.45 9.47
CA ARG A 249 -15.21 -41.18 8.89
C ARG A 249 -14.91 -42.63 8.51
N LYS A 250 -13.65 -43.06 8.49
CA LYS A 250 -13.28 -44.45 8.15
C LYS A 250 -13.17 -45.36 9.38
N SER A 251 -13.25 -44.80 10.60
CA SER A 251 -13.08 -45.53 11.86
C SER A 251 -14.39 -45.74 12.63
N ALA A 252 -15.52 -45.28 12.09
CA ALA A 252 -16.87 -45.55 12.58
C ALA A 252 -17.63 -46.34 11.50
#